data_AF-G8JXM5-F1
#
_entry.id   AF-G8JXM5-F1
#
_cell.length_a   1.000
_cell.length_b   1.000
_cell.length_c   1.000
_cell.angle_alpha   90.00
_cell.angle_beta   90.00
_cell.angle_gamma   90.00
#
_symmetry.space_group_name_H-M   'P 1'
#
loop_
_entity.id
_entity.type
_entity.pdbx_description
1 polymer ?
#
loop_
_entity_poly.entity_id
_entity_poly.type
_entity_poly.pdbx_seq_one_letter_code
_entity_poly.pdbx_strand_id
1 'polypeptide(L)'
;MGKNKKKGNRVNKASHDNGEVSKEKINSDDIPKVVEQTVVEDEINVTVDSVVSDKEDEEVARLREELARLKLQLQASAQDGNEDERLARVKEERDHFETQYNTLLSRLSSMKSLFSKMKESQLELETTQEQLAEYESQNLKLKNKIDSLMRENEEYKSTVVTLNREVASLNTECENLSSECLLYKEQVERARDEIEMSSSLHSKDLYEKIQEIKVLQSKMQELNIIIETNKQDTSSMEEQLQDYEQQVEQLQEDISKQQNVVAQLEEQLEKATIAQEQEKSRTGAEIKILKHTIEELNGKSSADAKTIAEMNAHIESIKEDVEIKKKLEKECKERVLQIGKLRHEAIILNEHLTKALAMIKSSNDSESVDKELISNLFISFVSIPRGDPKKFEVLELISNFLNWDDDKKTQAGLIYNTADLPNGTRNDSFVSLWAEFLERGSEK
;
A
#
# COMPACT_ATOMS: atom_id res chain seq x y z
N MET A 1 11.80 -47.71 36.51
CA MET A 1 11.93 -48.15 37.91
C MET A 1 10.52 -48.19 38.51
N GLY A 2 10.01 -49.19 39.21
CA GLY A 2 10.42 -50.54 39.49
C GLY A 2 9.14 -51.40 39.58
N LYS A 3 9.20 -52.59 39.00
CA LYS A 3 8.19 -53.65 39.15
C LYS A 3 8.51 -54.47 40.41
N ASN A 4 7.49 -55.21 40.86
CA ASN A 4 7.54 -56.55 41.46
C ASN A 4 7.34 -56.74 42.98
N LYS A 5 6.38 -57.66 43.22
CA LYS A 5 6.39 -58.82 44.13
C LYS A 5 6.19 -58.56 45.63
N LYS A 6 5.11 -59.13 46.18
CA LYS A 6 5.15 -60.50 46.74
C LYS A 6 3.75 -61.09 46.99
N LYS A 7 3.56 -62.30 46.48
CA LYS A 7 2.59 -63.33 46.89
C LYS A 7 3.14 -64.11 48.09
N GLY A 8 2.27 -64.77 48.85
CA GLY A 8 2.59 -65.84 49.82
C GLY A 8 1.56 -65.86 50.96
N ASN A 9 0.37 -66.46 50.86
CA ASN A 9 -0.01 -67.87 50.68
C ASN A 9 -0.11 -68.67 52.01
N ARG A 10 -1.33 -69.22 52.23
CA ARG A 10 -1.66 -70.57 52.76
C ARG A 10 -1.63 -70.76 54.31
N VAL A 11 -2.66 -71.32 54.97
CA VAL A 11 -3.04 -72.76 54.97
C VAL A 11 -4.23 -73.00 55.94
N ASN A 12 -5.20 -73.80 55.46
CA ASN A 12 -6.15 -74.75 56.11
C ASN A 12 -7.23 -74.22 57.09
N LYS A 13 -8.46 -74.76 57.09
CA LYS A 13 -8.79 -76.20 57.07
C LYS A 13 -10.25 -76.47 56.66
N ALA A 14 -10.43 -77.45 55.74
CA ALA A 14 -11.45 -78.52 55.58
C ALA A 14 -12.91 -78.26 56.04
N SER A 15 -13.99 -78.78 55.44
CA SER A 15 -14.29 -79.87 54.48
C SER A 15 -15.80 -79.73 54.17
N HIS A 16 -16.30 -79.99 52.94
CA HIS A 16 -17.04 -81.23 52.56
C HIS A 16 -18.13 -81.66 53.57
N ASP A 17 -19.35 -82.03 53.21
CA ASP A 17 -19.99 -82.42 51.96
C ASP A 17 -21.42 -82.87 52.34
N ASN A 18 -22.33 -82.84 51.37
CA ASN A 18 -23.54 -83.65 51.24
C ASN A 18 -24.68 -83.62 52.27
N GLY A 19 -25.90 -83.70 51.70
CA GLY A 19 -26.85 -84.68 52.19
C GLY A 19 -28.28 -84.22 52.29
N GLU A 20 -29.08 -84.64 51.31
CA GLU A 20 -30.54 -84.67 51.24
C GLU A 20 -31.26 -85.30 52.47
N VAL A 21 -32.59 -85.32 52.34
CA VAL A 21 -33.59 -86.26 52.89
C VAL A 21 -34.47 -85.61 53.96
N SER A 22 -35.78 -85.76 54.02
CA SER A 22 -36.89 -86.14 53.12
C SER A 22 -38.16 -85.91 53.95
N LYS A 23 -39.29 -85.79 53.25
CA LYS A 23 -40.64 -85.95 53.81
C LYS A 23 -40.77 -87.29 54.52
N GLU A 24 -41.57 -87.37 55.59
CA GLU A 24 -42.69 -88.32 55.67
C GLU A 24 -43.57 -88.12 56.92
N LYS A 25 -44.88 -88.21 56.70
CA LYS A 25 -45.91 -88.58 57.69
C LYS A 25 -45.76 -90.08 58.01
N ILE A 26 -46.25 -90.53 59.16
CA ILE A 26 -47.26 -91.60 59.33
C ILE A 26 -47.44 -91.97 60.82
N ASN A 27 -48.70 -92.24 61.16
CA ASN A 27 -49.25 -92.97 62.31
C ASN A 27 -48.37 -94.08 62.92
N SER A 28 -48.59 -94.41 64.19
CA SER A 28 -49.38 -95.58 64.63
C SER A 28 -49.19 -95.90 66.11
N ASP A 29 -50.26 -96.44 66.69
CA ASP A 29 -50.32 -97.19 67.94
C ASP A 29 -49.23 -98.26 68.02
N ASP A 30 -48.66 -98.53 69.20
CA ASP A 30 -48.91 -99.81 69.89
C ASP A 30 -48.31 -99.85 71.30
N ILE A 31 -48.96 -100.70 72.10
CA ILE A 31 -48.78 -101.00 73.53
C ILE A 31 -47.49 -101.83 73.76
N PRO A 32 -47.01 -101.99 75.02
CA PRO A 32 -47.07 -103.36 75.53
C PRO A 32 -47.57 -103.49 76.97
N LYS A 33 -48.45 -104.49 77.13
CA LYS A 33 -48.79 -105.26 78.33
C LYS A 33 -47.55 -105.99 78.85
N VAL A 34 -47.39 -106.07 80.17
CA VAL A 34 -46.82 -107.23 80.91
C VAL A 34 -47.53 -107.24 82.29
N VAL A 35 -48.56 -108.09 82.51
CA VAL A 35 -48.55 -109.45 83.14
C VAL A 35 -48.41 -109.35 84.67
N GLU A 36 -49.40 -109.62 85.53
CA GLU A 36 -50.21 -110.85 85.77
C GLU A 36 -49.43 -111.95 86.52
N GLN A 37 -49.76 -112.16 87.80
CA GLN A 37 -49.66 -113.44 88.53
C GLN A 37 -50.43 -113.28 89.86
N THR A 38 -51.71 -113.66 89.96
CA THR A 38 -52.27 -115.00 90.27
C THR A 38 -51.76 -115.67 91.54
N VAL A 39 -52.62 -115.64 92.56
CA VAL A 39 -53.14 -116.75 93.39
C VAL A 39 -52.16 -117.81 93.91
N VAL A 40 -52.09 -117.94 95.24
CA VAL A 40 -52.08 -119.20 96.02
C VAL A 40 -52.78 -118.86 97.35
N GLU A 41 -54.07 -119.16 97.53
CA GLU A 41 -54.59 -120.38 98.19
C GLU A 41 -53.93 -120.70 99.54
N ASP A 42 -54.72 -120.66 100.61
CA ASP A 42 -54.80 -121.76 101.58
C ASP A 42 -56.03 -121.56 102.47
N GLU A 43 -57.14 -122.19 102.05
CA GLU A 43 -58.13 -122.73 102.97
C GLU A 43 -57.46 -123.86 103.77
N ILE A 44 -57.40 -123.72 105.09
CA ILE A 44 -57.13 -124.84 105.99
C ILE A 44 -58.28 -124.97 106.99
N ASN A 45 -58.96 -126.08 106.80
CA ASN A 45 -59.64 -126.96 107.76
C ASN A 45 -60.81 -126.41 108.59
N VAL A 46 -62.05 -126.83 108.29
CA VAL A 46 -62.61 -128.19 108.54
C VAL A 46 -63.05 -128.32 110.00
N THR A 47 -64.38 -128.19 110.17
CA THR A 47 -65.24 -129.11 110.92
C THR A 47 -64.52 -130.07 111.86
N VAL A 48 -64.55 -129.74 113.15
CA VAL A 48 -64.36 -130.68 114.24
C VAL A 48 -65.57 -130.56 115.16
N ASP A 49 -66.23 -131.71 115.32
CA ASP A 49 -67.09 -132.12 116.42
C ASP A 49 -68.55 -131.65 116.47
N SER A 50 -69.27 -132.12 115.46
CA SER A 50 -70.59 -132.75 115.62
C SER A 50 -70.51 -134.17 116.23
N VAL A 51 -69.64 -134.41 117.24
CA VAL A 51 -69.46 -135.72 117.92
C VAL A 51 -69.56 -135.61 119.45
N VAL A 52 -69.94 -134.43 119.97
CA VAL A 52 -70.15 -134.23 121.42
C VAL A 52 -71.59 -134.57 121.85
N SER A 53 -72.54 -134.62 120.92
CA SER A 53 -73.96 -134.78 121.22
C SER A 53 -74.39 -136.19 121.70
N ASP A 54 -73.66 -137.26 121.39
CA ASP A 54 -74.07 -138.62 121.77
C ASP A 54 -73.34 -139.16 123.01
N LYS A 55 -72.19 -138.56 123.38
CA LYS A 55 -71.43 -138.94 124.59
C LYS A 55 -71.93 -138.21 125.85
N GLU A 56 -72.39 -136.98 125.69
CA GLU A 56 -73.02 -136.24 126.79
C GLU A 56 -74.37 -136.87 127.17
N ASP A 57 -75.14 -137.42 126.23
CA ASP A 57 -76.43 -138.05 126.54
C ASP A 57 -76.29 -139.44 127.21
N GLU A 58 -75.25 -140.21 126.88
CA GLU A 58 -74.91 -141.47 127.59
C GLU A 58 -74.28 -141.21 128.97
N GLU A 59 -73.45 -140.16 129.11
CA GLU A 59 -72.97 -139.72 130.43
C GLU A 59 -74.10 -139.14 131.28
N VAL A 60 -75.04 -138.38 130.71
CA VAL A 60 -76.23 -137.88 131.41
C VAL A 60 -77.17 -139.02 131.81
N ALA A 61 -77.28 -140.09 131.02
CA ALA A 61 -78.04 -141.28 131.40
C ALA A 61 -77.38 -142.06 132.56
N ARG A 62 -76.05 -142.27 132.52
CA ARG A 62 -75.31 -142.87 133.65
C ARG A 62 -75.36 -142.00 134.90
N LEU A 63 -75.25 -140.67 134.76
CA LEU A 63 -75.37 -139.72 135.86
C LEU A 63 -76.79 -139.67 136.41
N ARG A 64 -77.83 -139.92 135.60
CA ARG A 64 -79.22 -140.07 136.07
C ARG A 64 -79.46 -141.38 136.81
N GLU A 65 -78.83 -142.48 136.40
CA GLU A 65 -78.90 -143.77 137.11
C GLU A 65 -78.07 -143.74 138.40
N GLU A 66 -76.89 -143.09 138.39
CA GLU A 66 -76.12 -142.80 139.61
C GLU A 66 -76.88 -141.85 140.54
N LEU A 67 -77.55 -140.81 140.03
CA LEU A 67 -78.43 -139.95 140.83
C LEU A 67 -79.61 -140.72 141.43
N ALA A 68 -80.20 -141.69 140.71
CA ALA A 68 -81.27 -142.53 141.24
C ALA A 68 -80.77 -143.47 142.35
N ARG A 69 -79.57 -144.03 142.20
CA ARG A 69 -78.92 -144.87 143.23
C ARG A 69 -78.50 -144.04 144.45
N LEU A 70 -77.97 -142.84 144.24
CA LEU A 70 -77.66 -141.88 145.30
C LEU A 70 -78.93 -141.39 146.03
N LYS A 71 -80.05 -141.21 145.34
CA LYS A 71 -81.33 -140.82 145.99
C LYS A 71 -81.86 -141.91 146.91
N LEU A 72 -81.70 -143.18 146.54
CA LEU A 72 -82.14 -144.32 147.35
C LEU A 72 -81.20 -144.59 148.54
N GLN A 73 -79.93 -144.20 148.42
CA GLN A 73 -78.96 -144.21 149.53
C GLN A 73 -79.09 -142.98 150.46
N LEU A 74 -79.59 -141.84 149.95
CA LEU A 74 -79.93 -140.66 150.75
C LEU A 74 -81.17 -140.87 151.62
N GLN A 75 -82.13 -141.70 151.17
CA GLN A 75 -83.34 -141.99 151.95
C GLN A 75 -83.12 -143.00 153.09
N ALA A 76 -82.03 -143.76 153.06
CA ALA A 76 -81.66 -144.74 154.10
C ALA A 76 -80.60 -144.22 155.10
N SER A 77 -80.09 -142.99 154.92
CA SER A 77 -79.08 -142.36 155.78
C SER A 77 -79.58 -141.09 156.47
N ALA A 78 -80.91 -140.93 156.58
CA ALA A 78 -81.58 -139.82 157.27
C ALA A 78 -81.49 -139.89 158.80
N GLN A 79 -80.29 -140.09 159.33
CA GLN A 79 -79.99 -139.95 160.74
C GLN A 79 -78.52 -139.53 160.94
N ASP A 80 -78.37 -138.39 161.63
CA ASP A 80 -77.15 -137.69 162.08
C ASP A 80 -76.43 -136.70 161.13
N GLY A 81 -76.23 -135.49 161.67
CA GLY A 81 -75.95 -134.27 160.93
C GLY A 81 -74.51 -134.07 160.44
N ASN A 82 -74.38 -133.57 159.20
CA ASN A 82 -73.18 -132.87 158.70
C ASN A 82 -73.39 -132.18 157.33
N GLU A 83 -74.61 -131.81 156.93
CA GLU A 83 -74.88 -131.25 155.59
C GLU A 83 -74.64 -129.74 155.47
N ASP A 84 -74.91 -128.96 156.54
CA ASP A 84 -74.79 -127.50 156.48
C ASP A 84 -73.33 -127.01 156.33
N GLU A 85 -72.38 -127.71 156.93
CA GLU A 85 -70.97 -127.31 156.90
C GLU A 85 -70.29 -127.60 155.55
N ARG A 86 -70.71 -128.67 154.87
CA ARG A 86 -70.28 -128.96 153.48
C ARG A 86 -70.89 -127.98 152.48
N LEU A 87 -72.18 -127.63 152.65
CA LEU A 87 -72.84 -126.62 151.84
C LEU A 87 -72.20 -125.23 152.04
N ALA A 88 -71.74 -124.89 153.24
CA ALA A 88 -71.01 -123.65 153.51
C ALA A 88 -69.63 -123.63 152.82
N ARG A 89 -68.83 -124.70 152.93
CA ARG A 89 -67.51 -124.76 152.26
C ARG A 89 -67.61 -124.71 150.74
N VAL A 90 -68.56 -125.42 150.15
CA VAL A 90 -68.77 -125.38 148.69
C VAL A 90 -69.26 -124.00 148.24
N LYS A 91 -70.06 -123.30 149.05
CA LYS A 91 -70.44 -121.91 148.78
C LYS A 91 -69.24 -120.97 148.90
N GLU A 92 -68.39 -121.12 149.92
CA GLU A 92 -67.16 -120.33 150.07
C GLU A 92 -66.16 -120.58 148.93
N GLU A 93 -65.97 -121.83 148.51
CA GLU A 93 -65.12 -122.17 147.37
C GLU A 93 -65.70 -121.61 146.07
N ARG A 94 -67.03 -121.67 145.88
CA ARG A 94 -67.70 -121.05 144.73
C ARG A 94 -67.58 -119.53 144.75
N ASP A 95 -67.80 -118.88 145.88
CA ASP A 95 -67.63 -117.43 146.04
C ASP A 95 -66.15 -117.03 145.85
N HIS A 96 -65.21 -117.88 146.25
CA HIS A 96 -63.78 -117.69 146.00
C HIS A 96 -63.43 -117.79 144.51
N PHE A 97 -63.95 -118.80 143.80
CA PHE A 97 -63.77 -118.91 142.35
C PHE A 97 -64.52 -117.81 141.59
N GLU A 98 -65.67 -117.38 142.08
CA GLU A 98 -66.45 -116.28 141.50
C GLU A 98 -65.73 -114.95 141.65
N THR A 99 -65.09 -114.69 142.80
CA THR A 99 -64.25 -113.50 143.00
C THR A 99 -62.96 -113.56 142.18
N GLN A 100 -62.31 -114.73 142.07
CA GLN A 100 -61.17 -114.91 141.18
C GLN A 100 -61.57 -114.71 139.71
N TYR A 101 -62.71 -115.24 139.29
CA TYR A 101 -63.26 -115.06 137.95
C TYR A 101 -63.61 -113.59 137.69
N ASN A 102 -64.29 -112.91 138.61
CA ASN A 102 -64.59 -111.48 138.50
C ASN A 102 -63.33 -110.61 138.51
N THR A 103 -62.29 -110.99 139.24
CA THR A 103 -60.99 -110.31 139.23
C THR A 103 -60.26 -110.54 137.92
N LEU A 104 -60.28 -111.77 137.39
CA LEU A 104 -59.69 -112.10 136.10
C LEU A 104 -60.46 -111.40 134.96
N LEU A 105 -61.78 -111.31 135.06
CA LEU A 105 -62.66 -110.60 134.14
C LEU A 105 -62.42 -109.09 134.22
N SER A 106 -62.22 -108.53 135.41
CA SER A 106 -61.83 -107.13 135.59
C SER A 106 -60.45 -106.85 134.99
N ARG A 107 -59.47 -107.75 135.22
CA ARG A 107 -58.15 -107.68 134.56
C ARG A 107 -58.26 -107.83 133.06
N LEU A 108 -59.06 -108.76 132.55
CA LEU A 108 -59.31 -108.97 131.13
C LEU A 108 -60.01 -107.75 130.51
N SER A 109 -60.95 -107.14 131.23
CA SER A 109 -61.61 -105.90 130.84
C SER A 109 -60.63 -104.71 130.82
N SER A 110 -59.74 -104.62 131.81
CA SER A 110 -58.67 -103.61 131.86
C SER A 110 -57.63 -103.83 130.76
N MET A 111 -57.29 -105.09 130.45
CA MET A 111 -56.35 -105.47 129.40
C MET A 111 -56.98 -105.25 128.02
N LYS A 112 -58.27 -105.51 127.86
CA LYS A 112 -59.05 -105.16 126.67
C LYS A 112 -59.10 -103.64 126.51
N SER A 113 -59.30 -102.88 127.58
CA SER A 113 -59.26 -101.41 127.54
C SER A 113 -57.86 -100.88 127.20
N LEU A 114 -56.80 -101.44 127.77
CA LEU A 114 -55.42 -101.10 127.43
C LEU A 114 -55.08 -101.50 126.00
N PHE A 115 -55.54 -102.64 125.51
CA PHE A 115 -55.34 -103.07 124.13
C PHE A 115 -56.13 -102.19 123.17
N SER A 116 -57.35 -101.79 123.52
CA SER A 116 -58.12 -100.79 122.78
C SER A 116 -57.39 -99.45 122.74
N LYS A 117 -56.87 -98.96 123.87
CA LYS A 117 -56.06 -97.73 123.92
C LYS A 117 -54.72 -97.84 123.20
N MET A 118 -54.08 -99.01 123.24
CA MET A 118 -52.82 -99.26 122.53
C MET A 118 -53.08 -99.27 121.03
N LYS A 119 -54.15 -99.93 120.59
CA LYS A 119 -54.60 -99.93 119.20
C LYS A 119 -54.98 -98.52 118.74
N GLU A 120 -55.68 -97.75 119.57
CA GLU A 120 -55.99 -96.34 119.32
C GLU A 120 -54.71 -95.50 119.21
N SER A 121 -53.78 -95.62 120.17
CA SER A 121 -52.49 -94.92 120.13
C SER A 121 -51.61 -95.31 118.94
N GLN A 122 -51.72 -96.56 118.47
CA GLN A 122 -50.99 -97.03 117.30
C GLN A 122 -51.60 -96.49 116.02
N LEU A 123 -52.93 -96.38 115.93
CA LEU A 123 -53.60 -95.69 114.84
C LEU A 123 -53.29 -94.19 114.86
N GLU A 124 -53.22 -93.56 116.04
CA GLU A 124 -52.77 -92.17 116.18
C GLU A 124 -51.29 -92.01 115.75
N LEU A 125 -50.43 -92.95 116.10
CA LEU A 125 -49.03 -92.94 115.66
C LEU A 125 -48.92 -93.14 114.15
N GLU A 126 -49.71 -94.04 113.56
CA GLU A 126 -49.76 -94.27 112.12
C GLU A 126 -50.26 -93.04 111.37
N THR A 127 -51.37 -92.44 111.83
CA THR A 127 -51.89 -91.19 111.23
C THR A 127 -50.93 -90.01 111.37
N THR A 128 -50.21 -89.88 112.49
CA THR A 128 -49.18 -88.84 112.65
C THR A 128 -47.95 -89.12 111.79
N GLN A 129 -47.55 -90.37 111.59
CA GLN A 129 -46.50 -90.75 110.65
C GLN A 129 -46.90 -90.47 109.20
N GLU A 130 -48.13 -90.78 108.80
CA GLU A 130 -48.67 -90.44 107.49
C GLU A 130 -48.68 -88.92 107.26
N GLN A 131 -49.11 -88.14 108.25
CA GLN A 131 -49.07 -86.68 108.20
C GLN A 131 -47.63 -86.15 108.09
N LEU A 132 -46.70 -86.73 108.83
CA LEU A 132 -45.28 -86.34 108.78
C LEU A 132 -44.67 -86.67 107.40
N ALA A 133 -44.97 -87.84 106.83
CA ALA A 133 -44.53 -88.22 105.49
C ALA A 133 -45.13 -87.28 104.42
N GLU A 134 -46.40 -86.90 104.55
CA GLU A 134 -47.02 -85.92 103.66
C GLU A 134 -46.38 -84.53 103.80
N TYR A 135 -46.11 -84.07 105.02
CA TYR A 135 -45.40 -82.81 105.25
C TYR A 135 -43.97 -82.84 104.72
N GLU A 136 -43.24 -83.95 104.85
CA GLU A 136 -41.92 -84.12 104.26
C GLU A 136 -41.96 -84.10 102.73
N SER A 137 -42.93 -84.78 102.12
CA SER A 137 -43.20 -84.75 100.67
C SER A 137 -43.50 -83.33 100.18
N GLN A 138 -44.36 -82.61 100.89
CA GLN A 138 -44.69 -81.21 100.58
C GLN A 138 -43.45 -80.30 100.73
N ASN A 139 -42.67 -80.47 101.79
CA ASN A 139 -41.47 -79.68 102.02
C ASN A 139 -40.42 -79.93 100.92
N LEU A 140 -40.27 -81.18 100.47
CA LEU A 140 -39.39 -81.52 99.35
C LEU A 140 -39.89 -80.93 98.02
N LYS A 141 -41.20 -80.96 97.75
CA LYS A 141 -41.80 -80.30 96.57
C LYS A 141 -41.59 -78.78 96.59
N LEU A 142 -41.81 -78.14 97.74
CA LEU A 142 -41.60 -76.71 97.91
C LEU A 142 -40.12 -76.34 97.74
N LYS A 143 -39.20 -77.12 98.33
CA LYS A 143 -37.77 -76.91 98.17
C LYS A 143 -37.33 -77.03 96.71
N ASN A 144 -37.77 -78.08 96.00
CA ASN A 144 -37.51 -78.22 94.57
C ASN A 144 -38.09 -77.04 93.76
N LYS A 145 -39.27 -76.53 94.13
CA LYS A 145 -39.86 -75.36 93.48
C LYS A 145 -39.06 -74.08 93.75
N ILE A 146 -38.59 -73.88 94.98
CA ILE A 146 -37.70 -72.77 95.34
C ILE A 146 -36.40 -72.86 94.54
N ASP A 147 -35.75 -74.02 94.49
CA ASP A 147 -34.50 -74.20 93.74
C ASP A 147 -34.70 -73.94 92.24
N SER A 148 -35.83 -74.39 91.67
CA SER A 148 -36.21 -74.08 90.29
C SER A 148 -36.42 -72.59 90.05
N LEU A 149 -37.16 -71.91 90.94
CA LEU A 149 -37.41 -70.47 90.84
C LEU A 149 -36.13 -69.65 91.06
N MET A 150 -35.21 -70.13 91.89
CA MET A 150 -33.91 -69.51 92.10
C MET A 150 -33.05 -69.56 90.84
N ARG A 151 -32.99 -70.72 90.16
CA ARG A 151 -32.30 -70.86 88.87
C ARG A 151 -32.90 -69.96 87.80
N GLU A 152 -34.23 -69.94 87.68
CA GLU A 152 -34.93 -69.09 86.73
C GLU A 152 -34.66 -67.59 87.00
N ASN A 153 -34.62 -67.19 88.27
CA ASN A 153 -34.27 -65.81 88.66
C ASN A 153 -32.79 -65.47 88.36
N GLU A 154 -31.87 -66.42 88.50
CA GLU A 154 -30.47 -66.24 88.10
C GLU A 154 -30.33 -66.08 86.58
N GLU A 155 -31.06 -66.88 85.80
CA GLU A 155 -31.13 -66.76 84.34
C GLU A 155 -31.72 -65.40 83.92
N TYR A 156 -32.82 -64.97 84.55
CA TYR A 156 -33.40 -63.65 84.31
C TYR A 156 -32.43 -62.52 84.67
N LYS A 157 -31.70 -62.62 85.78
CA LYS A 157 -30.65 -61.63 86.11
C LYS A 157 -29.54 -61.60 85.06
N SER A 158 -29.10 -62.76 84.58
CA SER A 158 -28.08 -62.85 83.54
C SER A 158 -28.56 -62.20 82.23
N THR A 159 -29.79 -62.50 81.79
CA THR A 159 -30.37 -61.91 80.58
C THR A 159 -30.59 -60.41 80.70
N VAL A 160 -30.97 -59.90 81.87
CA VAL A 160 -31.06 -58.46 82.15
C VAL A 160 -29.68 -57.79 82.04
N VAL A 161 -28.61 -58.42 82.55
CA VAL A 161 -27.25 -57.90 82.42
C VAL A 161 -26.79 -57.86 80.96
N THR A 162 -27.06 -58.92 80.17
CA THR A 162 -26.69 -58.94 78.75
C THR A 162 -27.47 -57.90 77.96
N LEU A 163 -28.80 -57.78 78.18
CA LEU A 163 -29.63 -56.78 77.53
C LEU A 163 -29.19 -55.36 77.88
N ASN A 164 -28.86 -55.08 79.15
CA ASN A 164 -28.33 -53.76 79.54
C ASN A 164 -27.00 -53.44 78.86
N ARG A 165 -26.13 -54.44 78.66
CA ARG A 165 -24.88 -54.27 77.92
C ARG A 165 -25.13 -53.98 76.44
N GLU A 166 -26.07 -54.69 75.82
CA GLU A 166 -26.47 -54.46 74.42
C GLU A 166 -27.10 -53.08 74.24
N VAL A 167 -27.99 -52.66 75.15
CA VAL A 167 -28.58 -51.31 75.15
C VAL A 167 -27.50 -50.25 75.30
N ALA A 168 -26.52 -50.43 76.20
CA ALA A 168 -25.41 -49.50 76.32
C ALA A 168 -24.58 -49.42 75.03
N SER A 169 -24.28 -50.56 74.39
CA SER A 169 -23.57 -50.61 73.11
C SER A 169 -24.36 -49.90 72.00
N LEU A 170 -25.66 -50.18 71.88
CA LEU A 170 -26.53 -49.54 70.90
C LEU A 170 -26.64 -48.04 71.13
N ASN A 171 -26.73 -47.58 72.38
CA ASN A 171 -26.71 -46.15 72.69
C ASN A 171 -25.41 -45.49 72.24
N THR A 172 -24.26 -46.10 72.50
CA THR A 172 -22.97 -45.56 72.03
C THR A 172 -22.88 -45.54 70.50
N GLU A 173 -23.44 -46.54 69.82
CA GLU A 173 -23.50 -46.58 68.36
C GLU A 173 -24.44 -45.50 67.82
N CYS A 174 -25.60 -45.28 68.43
CA CYS A 174 -26.51 -44.19 68.09
C CYS A 174 -25.86 -42.81 68.29
N GLU A 175 -25.13 -42.59 69.37
CA GLU A 175 -24.37 -41.36 69.62
C GLU A 175 -23.30 -41.15 68.55
N ASN A 176 -22.55 -42.20 68.20
CA ASN A 176 -21.54 -42.14 67.14
C ASN A 176 -22.16 -41.84 65.77
N LEU A 177 -23.23 -42.53 65.38
CA LEU A 177 -23.95 -42.27 64.12
C LEU A 177 -24.55 -40.86 64.10
N SER A 178 -25.07 -40.37 65.24
CA SER A 178 -25.59 -39.01 65.35
C SER A 178 -24.47 -37.99 65.14
N SER A 179 -23.31 -38.20 65.76
CA SER A 179 -22.12 -37.36 65.54
C SER A 179 -21.66 -37.40 64.09
N GLU A 180 -21.62 -38.58 63.45
CA GLU A 180 -21.22 -38.72 62.05
C GLU A 180 -22.22 -38.02 61.11
N CYS A 181 -23.52 -38.13 61.38
CA CYS A 181 -24.57 -37.44 60.63
C CYS A 181 -24.42 -35.91 60.73
N LEU A 182 -24.10 -35.39 61.91
CA LEU A 182 -23.81 -33.96 62.10
C LEU A 182 -22.58 -33.52 61.29
N LEU A 183 -21.51 -34.31 61.30
CA LEU A 183 -20.30 -34.02 60.52
C LEU A 183 -20.58 -34.04 59.01
N TYR A 184 -21.32 -35.02 58.50
CA TYR A 184 -21.70 -35.03 57.08
C TYR A 184 -22.62 -33.87 56.73
N LYS A 185 -23.55 -33.49 57.61
CA LYS A 185 -24.40 -32.32 57.39
C LYS A 185 -23.56 -31.05 57.28
N GLU A 186 -22.58 -30.86 58.15
CA GLU A 186 -21.66 -29.72 58.09
C GLU A 186 -20.79 -29.73 56.83
N GLN A 187 -20.30 -30.90 56.40
CA GLN A 187 -19.55 -31.03 55.15
C GLN A 187 -20.41 -30.71 53.92
N VAL A 188 -21.67 -31.15 53.90
CA VAL A 188 -22.60 -30.85 52.82
C VAL A 188 -22.92 -29.36 52.75
N GLU A 189 -23.13 -28.70 53.89
CA GLU A 189 -23.35 -27.25 53.94
C GLU A 189 -22.09 -26.50 53.48
N ARG A 190 -20.90 -26.89 53.94
CA ARG A 190 -19.64 -26.30 53.43
C ARG A 190 -19.47 -26.46 51.92
N ALA A 191 -19.74 -27.65 51.38
CA ALA A 191 -19.66 -27.89 49.95
C ALA A 191 -20.70 -27.07 49.17
N ARG A 192 -21.89 -26.86 49.73
CA ARG A 192 -22.92 -25.97 49.15
C ARG A 192 -22.43 -24.52 49.12
N ASP A 193 -21.90 -24.02 50.23
CA ASP A 193 -21.36 -22.65 50.32
C ASP A 193 -20.20 -22.43 49.33
N GLU A 194 -19.30 -23.41 49.20
CA GLU A 194 -18.21 -23.37 48.22
C GLU A 194 -18.73 -23.34 46.77
N ILE A 195 -19.74 -24.16 46.45
CA ILE A 195 -20.38 -24.16 45.12
C ILE A 195 -21.09 -22.83 44.86
N GLU A 196 -21.80 -22.29 45.85
CA GLU A 196 -22.49 -20.99 45.72
C GLU A 196 -21.50 -19.84 45.53
N MET A 197 -20.43 -19.82 46.33
CA MET A 197 -19.36 -18.83 46.19
C MET A 197 -18.68 -18.93 44.82
N SER A 198 -18.31 -20.15 44.39
CA SER A 198 -17.70 -20.37 43.08
C SER A 198 -18.65 -19.99 41.94
N SER A 199 -19.94 -20.29 42.06
CA SER A 199 -20.95 -19.93 41.08
C SER A 199 -21.15 -18.42 41.00
N SER A 200 -21.18 -17.73 42.14
CA SER A 200 -21.26 -16.27 42.23
C SER A 200 -20.05 -15.59 41.60
N LEU A 201 -18.83 -16.08 41.89
CA LEU A 201 -17.60 -15.58 41.27
C LEU A 201 -17.61 -15.80 39.76
N HIS A 202 -17.94 -17.01 39.31
CA HIS A 202 -18.02 -17.31 37.88
C HIS A 202 -19.07 -16.46 37.16
N SER A 203 -20.22 -16.21 37.79
CA SER A 203 -21.27 -15.33 37.25
C SER A 203 -20.79 -13.89 37.11
N LYS A 204 -20.02 -13.36 38.08
CA LYS A 204 -19.41 -12.03 37.99
C LYS A 204 -18.36 -11.95 36.89
N ASP A 205 -17.45 -12.92 36.82
CA ASP A 205 -16.43 -12.98 35.76
C ASP A 205 -17.06 -13.03 34.37
N LEU A 206 -18.12 -13.84 34.21
CA LEU A 206 -18.86 -13.96 32.96
C LEU A 206 -19.55 -12.64 32.60
N TYR A 207 -20.12 -11.93 33.57
CA TYR A 207 -20.69 -10.60 33.36
C TYR A 207 -19.62 -9.58 32.91
N GLU A 208 -18.47 -9.56 33.57
CA GLU A 208 -17.34 -8.68 33.20
C GLU A 208 -16.85 -8.97 31.77
N LYS A 209 -16.69 -10.25 31.41
CA LYS A 209 -16.30 -10.66 30.06
C LYS A 209 -17.34 -10.30 29.01
N ILE A 210 -18.64 -10.40 29.32
CA ILE A 210 -19.70 -9.93 28.43
C ILE A 210 -19.61 -8.41 28.22
N GLN A 211 -19.35 -7.62 29.27
CA GLN A 211 -19.17 -6.18 29.13
C GLN A 211 -17.94 -5.85 28.28
N GLU A 212 -16.82 -6.55 28.49
CA GLU A 212 -15.60 -6.39 27.69
C GLU A 212 -15.86 -6.69 26.21
N ILE A 213 -16.56 -7.79 25.90
CA ILE A 213 -16.97 -8.14 24.53
C ILE A 213 -17.85 -7.04 23.93
N LYS A 214 -18.80 -6.50 24.68
CA LYS A 214 -19.69 -5.43 24.20
C LYS A 214 -18.91 -4.16 23.86
N VAL A 215 -17.93 -3.79 24.69
CA VAL A 215 -17.05 -2.65 24.42
C VAL A 215 -16.18 -2.90 23.18
N LEU A 216 -15.61 -4.10 23.04
CA LEU A 216 -14.83 -4.48 21.85
C LEU A 216 -15.68 -4.49 20.57
N GLN A 217 -16.93 -4.95 20.65
CA GLN A 217 -17.87 -4.88 19.53
C GLN A 217 -18.17 -3.45 19.10
N SER A 218 -18.39 -2.52 20.05
CA SER A 218 -18.56 -1.09 19.74
C SER A 218 -17.33 -0.53 19.03
N LYS A 219 -16.13 -0.82 19.56
CA LYS A 219 -14.87 -0.38 18.93
C LYS A 219 -14.67 -0.97 17.53
N MET A 220 -15.04 -2.24 17.32
CA MET A 220 -15.02 -2.83 15.98
C MET A 220 -15.99 -2.14 15.02
N GLN A 221 -17.19 -1.77 15.48
CA GLN A 221 -18.16 -1.03 14.68
C GLN A 221 -17.62 0.36 14.32
N GLU A 222 -17.04 1.09 15.28
CA GLU A 222 -16.39 2.38 15.06
C GLU A 222 -15.24 2.28 14.05
N LEU A 223 -14.35 1.28 14.20
CA LEU A 223 -13.26 1.04 13.26
C LEU A 223 -13.76 0.67 11.86
N ASN A 224 -14.83 -0.13 11.74
CA ASN A 224 -15.44 -0.45 10.46
C ASN A 224 -15.99 0.80 9.76
N ILE A 225 -16.62 1.71 10.50
CA ILE A 225 -17.09 2.99 9.95
C ILE A 225 -15.90 3.81 9.44
N ILE A 226 -14.81 3.91 10.22
CA ILE A 226 -13.60 4.63 9.80
C ILE A 226 -12.98 4.00 8.55
N ILE A 227 -12.92 2.67 8.47
CA ILE A 227 -12.40 1.96 7.29
C ILE A 227 -13.27 2.27 6.07
N GLU A 228 -14.60 2.26 6.20
CA GLU A 228 -15.49 2.55 5.08
C GLU A 228 -15.39 4.01 4.64
N THR A 229 -15.26 4.96 5.57
CA THR A 229 -14.99 6.37 5.24
C THR A 229 -13.65 6.53 4.53
N ASN A 230 -12.58 5.94 5.05
CA ASN A 230 -11.26 5.99 4.40
C ASN A 230 -11.27 5.35 3.00
N LYS A 231 -12.06 4.29 2.80
CA LYS A 231 -12.24 3.65 1.50
C LYS A 231 -12.99 4.55 0.53
N GLN A 232 -14.03 5.24 0.98
CA GLN A 232 -14.73 6.25 0.19
C GLN A 232 -13.81 7.41 -0.19
N ASP A 233 -13.01 7.91 0.76
CA ASP A 233 -12.03 8.97 0.51
C ASP A 233 -10.96 8.52 -0.49
N THR A 234 -10.46 7.28 -0.34
CA THR A 234 -9.49 6.69 -1.29
C THR A 234 -10.10 6.60 -2.68
N SER A 235 -11.33 6.10 -2.82
CA SER A 235 -12.04 6.05 -4.10
C SER A 235 -12.23 7.44 -4.72
N SER A 236 -12.56 8.46 -3.91
CA SER A 236 -12.69 9.83 -4.40
C SER A 236 -11.36 10.42 -4.86
N MET A 237 -10.26 10.11 -4.15
CA MET A 237 -8.92 10.53 -4.55
C MET A 237 -8.44 9.80 -5.79
N GLU A 238 -8.79 8.52 -5.97
CA GLU A 238 -8.54 7.75 -7.18
C GLU A 238 -9.28 8.34 -8.40
N GLU A 239 -10.54 8.72 -8.24
CA GLU A 239 -11.30 9.44 -9.28
C GLU A 239 -10.63 10.79 -9.64
N GLN A 240 -10.23 11.57 -8.64
CA GLN A 240 -9.51 12.83 -8.88
C GLN A 240 -8.17 12.62 -9.58
N LEU A 241 -7.41 11.58 -9.21
CA LEU A 241 -6.17 11.22 -9.90
C LEU A 241 -6.43 10.86 -11.36
N GLN A 242 -7.47 10.07 -11.62
CA GLN A 242 -7.85 9.69 -12.98
C GLN A 242 -8.25 10.93 -13.82
N ASP A 243 -8.99 11.88 -13.23
CA ASP A 243 -9.34 13.13 -13.89
C ASP A 243 -8.09 13.98 -14.21
N TYR A 244 -7.13 14.05 -13.30
CA TYR A 244 -5.87 14.75 -13.55
C TYR A 244 -4.99 14.05 -14.58
N GLU A 245 -4.95 12.72 -14.59
CA GLU A 245 -4.25 11.94 -15.62
C GLU A 245 -4.83 12.23 -17.02
N GLN A 246 -6.16 12.24 -17.15
CA GLN A 246 -6.81 12.62 -18.42
C GLN A 246 -6.51 14.06 -18.82
N GLN A 247 -6.52 15.01 -17.87
CA GLN A 247 -6.15 16.39 -18.16
C GLN A 247 -4.70 16.53 -18.63
N VAL A 248 -3.77 15.79 -18.01
CA VAL A 248 -2.36 15.78 -18.42
C VAL A 248 -2.22 15.18 -19.83
N GLU A 249 -2.91 14.09 -20.14
CA GLU A 249 -2.92 13.49 -21.47
C GLU A 249 -3.47 14.46 -22.52
N GLN A 250 -4.58 15.15 -22.23
CA GLN A 250 -5.15 16.16 -23.12
C GLN A 250 -4.18 17.33 -23.35
N LEU A 251 -3.55 17.84 -22.31
CA LEU A 251 -2.55 18.90 -22.42
C LEU A 251 -1.31 18.45 -23.20
N GLN A 252 -0.87 17.20 -23.05
CA GLN A 252 0.22 16.64 -23.86
C GLN A 252 -0.18 16.55 -25.34
N GLU A 253 -1.42 16.12 -25.64
CA GLU A 253 -1.95 16.11 -27.00
C GLU A 253 -1.97 17.53 -27.58
N ASP A 254 -2.43 18.52 -26.82
CA ASP A 254 -2.48 19.92 -27.24
C ASP A 254 -1.08 20.52 -27.45
N ILE A 255 -0.11 20.20 -26.57
CA ILE A 255 1.30 20.57 -26.77
C ILE A 255 1.82 19.96 -28.08
N SER A 256 1.54 18.69 -28.36
CA SER A 256 1.98 18.05 -29.61
C SER A 256 1.35 18.71 -30.85
N LYS A 257 0.05 19.07 -30.78
CA LYS A 257 -0.64 19.83 -31.83
C LYS A 257 0.00 21.20 -32.03
N GLN A 258 0.28 21.92 -30.95
CA GLN A 258 0.93 23.24 -31.00
C GLN A 258 2.35 23.14 -31.56
N GLN A 259 3.14 22.14 -31.16
CA GLN A 259 4.47 21.88 -31.70
C GLN A 259 4.43 21.63 -33.21
N ASN A 260 3.45 20.84 -33.69
CA ASN A 260 3.25 20.62 -35.13
C ASN A 260 2.90 21.92 -35.87
N VAL A 261 2.04 22.77 -35.30
CA VAL A 261 1.69 24.08 -35.89
C VAL A 261 2.91 25.00 -35.92
N VAL A 262 3.70 25.06 -34.84
CA VAL A 262 4.95 25.83 -34.80
C VAL A 262 5.92 25.35 -35.86
N ALA A 263 6.15 24.04 -35.99
CA ALA A 263 7.03 23.48 -37.02
C ALA A 263 6.55 23.83 -38.44
N GLN A 264 5.24 23.80 -38.71
CA GLN A 264 4.67 24.22 -39.99
C GLN A 264 4.86 25.72 -40.25
N LEU A 265 4.69 26.57 -39.23
CA LEU A 265 4.92 28.01 -39.35
C LEU A 265 6.41 28.33 -39.55
N GLU A 266 7.30 27.64 -38.86
CA GLU A 266 8.76 27.74 -39.06
C GLU A 266 9.15 27.35 -40.49
N GLU A 267 8.59 26.25 -41.02
CA GLU A 267 8.82 25.84 -42.42
C GLU A 267 8.29 26.89 -43.42
N GLN A 268 7.11 27.46 -43.17
CA GLN A 268 6.57 28.54 -44.00
C GLN A 268 7.41 29.82 -43.91
N LEU A 269 7.91 30.16 -42.73
CA LEU A 269 8.76 31.33 -42.52
C LEU A 269 10.13 31.15 -43.17
N GLU A 270 10.72 29.95 -43.11
CA GLU A 270 11.95 29.62 -43.82
C GLU A 270 11.75 29.72 -45.34
N LYS A 271 10.66 29.13 -45.88
CA LYS A 271 10.29 29.26 -47.30
C LYS A 271 10.12 30.72 -47.71
N ALA A 272 9.43 31.52 -46.90
CA ALA A 272 9.23 32.95 -47.17
C ALA A 272 10.57 33.72 -47.10
N THR A 273 11.44 33.40 -46.16
CA THR A 273 12.76 34.03 -46.01
C THR A 273 13.66 33.71 -47.20
N ILE A 274 13.70 32.44 -47.65
CA ILE A 274 14.42 32.04 -48.86
C ILE A 274 13.86 32.76 -50.09
N ALA A 275 12.53 32.80 -50.24
CA ALA A 275 11.88 33.49 -51.35
C ALA A 275 12.21 34.99 -51.36
N GLN A 276 12.19 35.64 -50.20
CA GLN A 276 12.55 37.05 -50.04
C GLN A 276 14.03 37.31 -50.34
N GLU A 277 14.95 36.45 -49.90
CA GLU A 277 16.38 36.59 -50.21
C GLU A 277 16.65 36.36 -51.70
N GLN A 278 15.95 35.42 -52.34
CA GLN A 278 16.00 35.24 -53.80
C GLN A 278 15.50 36.48 -54.55
N GLU A 279 14.36 37.06 -54.13
CA GLU A 279 13.82 38.29 -54.71
C GLU A 279 14.78 39.48 -54.50
N LYS A 280 15.36 39.61 -53.32
CA LYS A 280 16.37 40.63 -53.00
C LYS A 280 17.65 40.46 -53.82
N SER A 281 18.12 39.23 -54.03
CA SER A 281 19.26 38.93 -54.90
C SER A 281 18.96 39.26 -56.36
N ARG A 282 17.76 38.89 -56.85
CA ARG A 282 17.30 39.20 -58.20
C ARG A 282 17.18 40.71 -58.42
N THR A 283 16.45 41.42 -57.57
CA THR A 283 16.33 42.88 -57.62
C THR A 283 17.70 43.55 -57.45
N GLY A 284 18.58 43.01 -56.62
CA GLY A 284 19.97 43.45 -56.49
C GLY A 284 20.78 43.28 -57.79
N ALA A 285 20.60 42.17 -58.51
CA ALA A 285 21.21 41.95 -59.82
C ALA A 285 20.63 42.90 -60.88
N GLU A 286 19.31 43.08 -60.90
CA GLU A 286 18.63 44.06 -61.76
C GLU A 286 19.14 45.49 -61.48
N ILE A 287 19.30 45.88 -60.21
CA ILE A 287 19.89 47.16 -59.82
C ILE A 287 21.34 47.27 -60.29
N LYS A 288 22.16 46.21 -60.19
CA LYS A 288 23.54 46.24 -60.72
C LYS A 288 23.56 46.44 -62.23
N ILE A 289 22.69 45.76 -62.96
CA ILE A 289 22.56 45.92 -64.42
C ILE A 289 22.12 47.36 -64.72
N LEU A 290 21.10 47.87 -64.05
CA LEU A 290 20.62 49.24 -64.22
C LEU A 290 21.68 50.29 -63.85
N LYS A 291 22.47 50.07 -62.80
CA LYS A 291 23.61 50.94 -62.45
C LYS A 291 24.68 50.92 -63.54
N HIS A 292 25.02 49.75 -64.05
CA HIS A 292 25.98 49.61 -65.14
C HIS A 292 25.49 50.31 -66.41
N THR A 293 24.21 50.15 -66.80
CA THR A 293 23.66 50.85 -67.97
C THR A 293 23.59 52.36 -67.76
N ILE A 294 23.30 52.84 -66.55
CA ILE A 294 23.40 54.26 -66.20
C ILE A 294 24.84 54.76 -66.31
N GLU A 295 25.82 54.02 -65.80
CA GLU A 295 27.25 54.38 -65.93
C GLU A 295 27.70 54.39 -67.40
N GLU A 296 27.30 53.41 -68.20
CA GLU A 296 27.55 53.39 -69.65
C GLU A 296 26.90 54.57 -70.36
N LEU A 297 25.63 54.87 -70.06
CA LEU A 297 24.91 56.02 -70.63
C LEU A 297 25.52 57.34 -70.18
N ASN A 298 25.97 57.45 -68.94
CA ASN A 298 26.63 58.64 -68.42
C ASN A 298 28.04 58.80 -69.03
N GLY A 299 28.75 57.69 -69.26
CA GLY A 299 30.01 57.66 -70.00
C GLY A 299 29.83 58.11 -71.45
N LYS A 300 28.79 57.60 -72.13
CA LYS A 300 28.39 58.07 -73.47
C LYS A 300 28.01 59.55 -73.46
N SER A 301 27.17 59.98 -72.51
CA SER A 301 26.76 61.38 -72.38
C SER A 301 27.94 62.30 -72.06
N SER A 302 28.93 61.86 -71.28
CA SER A 302 30.17 62.60 -71.03
C SER A 302 31.05 62.67 -72.28
N ALA A 303 31.14 61.58 -73.06
CA ALA A 303 31.82 61.58 -74.34
C ALA A 303 31.13 62.53 -75.33
N ASP A 304 29.80 62.48 -75.42
CA ASP A 304 28.99 63.40 -76.22
C ASP A 304 29.13 64.84 -75.75
N ALA A 305 29.20 65.08 -74.43
CA ALA A 305 29.47 66.42 -73.89
C ALA A 305 30.86 66.94 -74.28
N LYS A 306 31.88 66.06 -74.32
CA LYS A 306 33.23 66.41 -74.80
C LYS A 306 33.22 66.71 -76.30
N THR A 307 32.57 65.89 -77.13
CA THR A 307 32.48 66.16 -78.57
C THR A 307 31.68 67.42 -78.87
N ILE A 308 30.60 67.69 -78.12
CA ILE A 308 29.85 68.96 -78.19
C ILE A 308 30.74 70.13 -77.77
N ALA A 309 31.54 70.01 -76.71
CA ALA A 309 32.47 71.05 -76.29
C ALA A 309 33.55 71.31 -77.35
N GLU A 310 34.10 70.27 -77.97
CA GLU A 310 35.05 70.37 -79.08
C GLU A 310 34.43 71.03 -80.32
N MET A 311 33.21 70.63 -80.69
CA MET A 311 32.47 71.25 -81.80
C MET A 311 32.15 72.72 -81.49
N ASN A 312 31.75 73.06 -80.26
CA ASN A 312 31.51 74.44 -79.86
C ASN A 312 32.79 75.29 -79.87
N ALA A 313 33.92 74.74 -79.42
CA ALA A 313 35.21 75.41 -79.52
C ALA A 313 35.60 75.66 -80.98
N HIS A 314 35.32 74.70 -81.87
CA HIS A 314 35.54 74.86 -83.30
C HIS A 314 34.60 75.92 -83.92
N ILE A 315 33.34 75.96 -83.50
CA ILE A 315 32.40 77.01 -83.90
C ILE A 315 32.87 78.38 -83.43
N GLU A 316 33.38 78.51 -82.21
CA GLU A 316 33.86 79.80 -81.69
C GLU A 316 35.12 80.28 -82.43
N SER A 317 36.04 79.37 -82.75
CA SER A 317 37.18 79.67 -83.64
C SER A 317 36.72 80.15 -85.02
N ILE A 318 35.72 79.51 -85.63
CA ILE A 318 35.17 79.95 -86.92
C ILE A 318 34.47 81.31 -86.80
N LYS A 319 33.76 81.59 -85.70
CA LYS A 319 33.17 82.92 -85.46
C LYS A 319 34.24 83.99 -85.33
N GLU A 320 35.34 83.71 -84.66
CA GLU A 320 36.47 84.64 -84.51
C GLU A 320 37.11 84.92 -85.88
N ASP A 321 37.33 83.89 -86.71
CA ASP A 321 37.78 84.04 -88.10
C ASP A 321 36.79 84.87 -88.95
N VAL A 322 35.49 84.72 -88.73
CA VAL A 322 34.45 85.52 -89.40
C VAL A 322 34.48 86.98 -88.92
N GLU A 323 34.74 87.26 -87.65
CA GLU A 323 34.94 88.64 -87.16
C GLU A 323 36.18 89.29 -87.74
N ILE A 324 37.29 88.54 -87.84
CA ILE A 324 38.51 89.00 -88.52
C ILE A 324 38.21 89.32 -89.99
N LYS A 325 37.47 88.43 -90.68
CA LYS A 325 37.04 88.67 -92.06
C LYS A 325 36.15 89.90 -92.19
N LYS A 326 35.21 90.16 -91.27
CA LYS A 326 34.39 91.38 -91.25
C LYS A 326 35.22 92.65 -91.04
N LYS A 327 36.23 92.62 -90.17
CA LYS A 327 37.15 93.75 -89.95
C LYS A 327 37.98 94.04 -91.21
N LEU A 328 38.52 93.00 -91.84
CA LEU A 328 39.24 93.11 -93.11
C LEU A 328 38.34 93.62 -94.24
N GLU A 329 37.07 93.18 -94.32
CA GLU A 329 36.11 93.74 -95.28
C GLU A 329 35.86 95.24 -95.07
N LYS A 330 35.81 95.69 -93.80
CA LYS A 330 35.62 97.10 -93.48
C LYS A 330 36.85 97.94 -93.85
N GLU A 331 38.06 97.47 -93.51
CA GLU A 331 39.31 98.09 -93.96
C GLU A 331 39.41 98.13 -95.49
N CYS A 332 38.99 97.06 -96.18
CA CYS A 332 39.00 97.02 -97.64
C CYS A 332 38.02 98.04 -98.24
N LYS A 333 36.81 98.18 -97.67
CA LYS A 333 35.84 99.22 -98.08
C LYS A 333 36.35 100.64 -97.80
N GLU A 334 37.00 100.88 -96.67
CA GLU A 334 37.59 102.18 -96.34
C GLU A 334 38.76 102.52 -97.28
N ARG A 335 39.63 101.55 -97.60
CA ARG A 335 40.69 101.71 -98.60
C ARG A 335 40.14 101.95 -99.99
N VAL A 336 39.08 101.26 -100.41
CA VAL A 336 38.39 101.51 -101.68
C VAL A 336 37.77 102.91 -101.71
N LEU A 337 37.21 103.40 -100.61
CA LEU A 337 36.66 104.75 -100.52
C LEU A 337 37.76 105.83 -100.57
N GLN A 338 38.91 105.57 -99.96
CA GLN A 338 40.10 106.43 -100.00
C GLN A 338 40.72 106.44 -101.42
N ILE A 339 40.76 105.29 -102.09
CA ILE A 339 41.10 105.19 -103.52
C ILE A 339 40.09 105.95 -104.37
N GLY A 340 38.79 105.90 -104.05
CA GLY A 340 37.75 106.69 -104.71
C GLY A 340 37.97 108.19 -104.58
N LYS A 341 38.31 108.68 -103.38
CA LYS A 341 38.65 110.09 -103.13
C LYS A 341 39.91 110.52 -103.88
N LEU A 342 41.00 109.74 -103.80
CA LEU A 342 42.25 110.03 -104.50
C LEU A 342 42.10 109.92 -106.02
N ARG A 343 41.26 109.01 -106.54
CA ARG A 343 40.90 108.97 -107.96
C ARG A 343 40.12 110.21 -108.37
N HIS A 344 39.18 110.68 -107.56
CA HIS A 344 38.40 111.86 -107.91
C HIS A 344 39.24 113.14 -107.84
N GLU A 345 40.13 113.27 -106.84
CA GLU A 345 41.16 114.32 -106.80
C GLU A 345 42.10 114.24 -108.00
N ALA A 346 42.58 113.05 -108.37
CA ALA A 346 43.44 112.87 -109.54
C ALA A 346 42.72 113.18 -110.86
N ILE A 347 41.41 112.89 -110.97
CA ILE A 347 40.57 113.25 -112.12
C ILE A 347 40.39 114.77 -112.19
N ILE A 348 40.08 115.44 -111.07
CA ILE A 348 39.95 116.90 -111.00
C ILE A 348 41.30 117.58 -111.29
N LEU A 349 42.41 117.02 -110.81
CA LEU A 349 43.75 117.53 -111.09
C LEU A 349 44.12 117.37 -112.57
N ASN A 350 43.79 116.23 -113.20
CA ASN A 350 43.98 116.03 -114.64
C ASN A 350 43.09 116.96 -115.48
N GLU A 351 41.90 117.32 -115.00
CA GLU A 351 41.05 118.31 -115.66
C GLU A 351 41.67 119.72 -115.59
N HIS A 352 42.24 120.10 -114.45
CA HIS A 352 43.03 121.34 -114.30
C HIS A 352 44.30 121.33 -115.16
N LEU A 353 45.00 120.19 -115.27
CA LEU A 353 46.19 120.01 -116.11
C LEU A 353 45.84 120.01 -117.61
N THR A 354 44.68 119.46 -117.99
CA THR A 354 44.20 119.46 -119.38
C THR A 354 43.69 120.83 -119.81
N LYS A 355 43.04 121.61 -118.92
CA LYS A 355 42.71 123.03 -119.16
C LYS A 355 43.96 123.92 -119.26
N ALA A 356 44.99 123.65 -118.46
CA ALA A 356 46.27 124.34 -118.55
C ALA A 356 47.08 123.96 -119.81
N LEU A 357 47.07 122.69 -120.22
CA LEU A 357 47.72 122.20 -121.44
C LEU A 357 47.01 122.67 -122.72
N ALA A 358 45.68 122.81 -122.72
CA ALA A 358 44.93 123.36 -123.84
C ALA A 358 45.22 124.85 -124.08
N MET A 359 45.48 125.64 -123.03
CA MET A 359 45.92 127.04 -123.14
C MET A 359 47.38 127.19 -123.58
N ILE A 360 48.22 126.15 -123.42
CA ILE A 360 49.63 126.14 -123.84
C ILE A 360 49.81 125.57 -125.26
N LYS A 361 48.84 124.79 -125.77
CA LYS A 361 48.91 124.23 -127.14
C LYS A 361 48.39 125.17 -128.23
N SER A 362 47.76 126.29 -127.88
CA SER A 362 47.33 127.34 -128.82
C SER A 362 48.36 128.45 -129.04
N SER A 363 49.62 128.27 -128.63
CA SER A 363 50.64 129.34 -128.66
C SER A 363 52.02 128.91 -129.17
N ASN A 364 52.14 127.90 -130.04
CA ASN A 364 53.39 127.64 -130.75
C ASN A 364 53.14 127.24 -132.21
N ASP A 365 52.81 128.27 -133.00
CA ASP A 365 53.10 128.39 -134.42
C ASP A 365 54.50 129.02 -134.56
N SER A 366 55.44 128.37 -135.27
CA SER A 366 56.39 129.01 -136.20
C SER A 366 57.47 128.03 -136.68
N GLU A 367 57.34 127.54 -137.92
CA GLU A 367 58.45 127.58 -138.90
C GLU A 367 57.91 127.23 -140.29
N SER A 368 57.52 128.30 -140.99
CA SER A 368 57.23 128.36 -142.42
C SER A 368 58.41 129.04 -143.12
N VAL A 369 58.78 128.59 -144.32
CA VAL A 369 59.66 129.35 -145.22
C VAL A 369 59.01 129.52 -146.59
N ASP A 370 59.04 130.76 -147.08
CA ASP A 370 58.37 131.29 -148.28
C ASP A 370 58.95 130.75 -149.61
N LYS A 371 58.08 130.14 -150.41
CA LYS A 371 58.42 129.47 -151.68
C LYS A 371 58.86 130.42 -152.81
N GLU A 372 58.46 131.69 -152.79
CA GLU A 372 58.74 132.62 -153.89
C GLU A 372 60.17 133.19 -153.86
N LEU A 373 60.72 133.43 -152.66
CA LEU A 373 62.08 133.95 -152.50
C LEU A 373 63.14 132.91 -152.91
N ILE A 374 62.92 131.64 -152.54
CA ILE A 374 63.79 130.50 -152.86
C ILE A 374 63.78 130.20 -154.37
N SER A 375 62.63 130.32 -155.04
CA SER A 375 62.48 130.06 -156.47
C SER A 375 63.31 131.04 -157.33
N ASN A 376 63.31 132.33 -156.98
CA ASN A 376 64.10 133.34 -157.70
C ASN A 376 65.62 133.14 -157.52
N LEU A 377 66.07 132.71 -156.34
CA LEU A 377 67.48 132.40 -156.08
C LEU A 377 67.97 131.20 -156.91
N PHE A 378 67.15 130.15 -157.07
CA PHE A 378 67.47 128.98 -157.89
C PHE A 378 67.52 129.27 -159.40
N ILE A 379 66.64 130.14 -159.92
CA ILE A 379 66.65 130.54 -161.34
C ILE A 379 67.91 131.35 -161.68
N SER A 380 68.31 132.27 -160.79
CA SER A 380 69.55 133.03 -160.93
C SER A 380 70.78 132.10 -160.96
N PHE A 381 70.80 131.05 -160.13
CA PHE A 381 71.90 130.08 -160.11
C PHE A 381 72.05 129.24 -161.40
N VAL A 382 70.95 128.85 -162.05
CA VAL A 382 70.97 128.05 -163.29
C VAL A 382 71.37 128.88 -164.52
N SER A 383 70.95 130.15 -164.57
CA SER A 383 71.16 131.04 -165.72
C SER A 383 72.58 131.61 -165.80
N ILE A 384 73.35 131.59 -164.72
CA ILE A 384 74.77 132.00 -164.73
C ILE A 384 75.64 130.88 -165.35
N PRO A 385 76.40 131.17 -166.42
CA PRO A 385 77.24 130.19 -167.10
C PRO A 385 78.38 129.66 -166.20
N ARG A 386 78.75 128.40 -166.44
CA ARG A 386 79.70 127.63 -165.63
C ARG A 386 81.12 128.22 -165.75
N GLY A 387 81.60 128.86 -164.68
CA GLY A 387 82.96 129.44 -164.57
C GLY A 387 83.01 130.82 -163.88
N ASP A 388 81.87 131.51 -163.74
CA ASP A 388 81.82 132.81 -163.07
C ASP A 388 81.89 132.64 -161.54
N PRO A 389 82.79 133.35 -160.81
CA PRO A 389 82.82 133.34 -159.35
C PRO A 389 81.48 133.70 -158.70
N LYS A 390 80.63 134.50 -159.36
CA LYS A 390 79.29 134.85 -158.84
C LYS A 390 78.38 133.66 -158.62
N LYS A 391 78.59 132.56 -159.35
CA LYS A 391 77.78 131.34 -159.18
C LYS A 391 77.98 130.71 -157.80
N PHE A 392 79.18 130.82 -157.24
CA PHE A 392 79.49 130.33 -155.90
C PHE A 392 78.89 131.22 -154.81
N GLU A 393 78.95 132.55 -154.94
CA GLU A 393 78.31 133.48 -153.99
C GLU A 393 76.79 133.25 -153.89
N VAL A 394 76.12 133.03 -155.03
CA VAL A 394 74.68 132.73 -155.04
C VAL A 394 74.39 131.38 -154.38
N LEU A 395 75.25 130.37 -154.57
CA LEU A 395 75.10 129.06 -153.93
C LEU A 395 75.36 129.12 -152.41
N GLU A 396 76.29 129.97 -151.97
CA GLU A 396 76.57 130.25 -150.56
C GLU A 396 75.39 130.98 -149.89
N LEU A 397 74.77 131.94 -150.59
CA LEU A 397 73.54 132.60 -150.17
C LEU A 397 72.36 131.62 -150.06
N ILE A 398 72.20 130.67 -150.99
CA ILE A 398 71.19 129.61 -150.89
C ILE A 398 71.45 128.72 -149.67
N SER A 399 72.70 128.35 -149.43
CA SER A 399 73.10 127.52 -148.27
C SER A 399 72.74 128.20 -146.94
N ASN A 400 73.00 129.50 -146.80
CA ASN A 400 72.68 130.24 -145.59
C ASN A 400 71.17 130.44 -145.38
N PHE A 401 70.39 130.64 -146.44
CA PHE A 401 68.94 130.85 -146.29
C PHE A 401 68.13 129.57 -146.04
N LEU A 402 68.63 128.43 -146.52
CA LEU A 402 67.97 127.13 -146.35
C LEU A 402 68.55 126.29 -145.20
N ASN A 403 69.46 126.87 -144.40
CA ASN A 403 70.22 126.19 -143.34
C ASN A 403 70.77 124.82 -143.80
N TRP A 404 71.54 124.80 -144.90
CA TRP A 404 72.17 123.56 -145.35
C TRP A 404 73.20 123.07 -144.32
N ASP A 405 73.06 121.80 -143.96
CA ASP A 405 74.04 121.07 -143.15
C ASP A 405 75.35 120.87 -143.93
N ASP A 406 76.46 120.68 -143.23
CA ASP A 406 77.81 120.66 -143.82
C ASP A 406 78.00 119.51 -144.84
N ASP A 407 77.27 118.39 -144.67
CA ASP A 407 77.19 117.30 -145.68
C ASP A 407 76.52 117.75 -147.00
N LYS A 408 75.58 118.69 -146.96
CA LYS A 408 74.94 119.22 -148.16
C LYS A 408 75.82 120.27 -148.84
N LYS A 409 76.60 121.03 -148.05
CA LYS A 409 77.59 121.99 -148.57
C LYS A 409 78.74 121.32 -149.30
N THR A 410 79.18 120.14 -148.83
CA THR A 410 80.17 119.32 -149.54
C THR A 410 79.60 118.77 -150.85
N GLN A 411 78.34 118.29 -150.85
CA GLN A 411 77.67 117.76 -152.04
C GLN A 411 77.40 118.84 -153.12
N ALA A 412 77.18 120.09 -152.70
CA ALA A 412 77.01 121.23 -153.59
C ALA A 412 78.33 121.75 -154.20
N GLY A 413 79.48 121.20 -153.77
CA GLY A 413 80.80 121.57 -154.28
C GLY A 413 81.37 122.88 -153.71
N LEU A 414 80.80 123.41 -152.63
CA LEU A 414 81.30 124.62 -151.95
C LEU A 414 82.53 124.34 -151.07
N ILE A 415 82.74 123.09 -150.65
CA ILE A 415 83.86 122.67 -149.77
C ILE A 415 84.51 121.40 -150.36
N TYR A 416 85.83 121.39 -150.60
CA TYR A 416 86.57 120.29 -151.25
C TYR A 416 87.59 119.60 -150.31
N ASN A 417 87.22 118.38 -149.90
CA ASN A 417 88.03 117.18 -149.68
C ASN A 417 89.18 117.11 -148.63
N THR A 418 89.32 115.86 -148.14
CA THR A 418 90.48 115.15 -147.54
C THR A 418 91.08 115.58 -146.20
N ALA A 419 90.84 114.70 -145.20
CA ALA A 419 91.74 114.22 -144.13
C ALA A 419 91.48 114.63 -142.66
N ASP A 420 91.13 113.59 -141.89
CA ASP A 420 91.58 113.18 -140.53
C ASP A 420 91.20 113.93 -139.22
N LEU A 421 91.07 113.09 -138.16
CA LEU A 421 90.81 113.29 -136.70
C LEU A 421 91.65 114.41 -135.99
N PRO A 422 91.50 114.84 -134.67
CA PRO A 422 91.03 114.13 -133.43
C PRO A 422 90.42 114.96 -132.22
N ASN A 423 90.04 114.23 -131.12
CA ASN A 423 89.95 114.45 -129.63
C ASN A 423 90.05 115.83 -128.88
N GLY A 424 89.44 115.88 -127.65
CA GLY A 424 90.21 116.22 -126.42
C GLY A 424 89.56 116.94 -125.20
N THR A 425 89.80 116.41 -123.98
CA THR A 425 89.74 117.07 -122.65
C THR A 425 91.14 117.05 -121.99
N ARG A 426 91.55 118.21 -121.44
CA ARG A 426 92.51 118.48 -120.33
C ARG A 426 94.04 118.24 -120.45
N ASN A 427 94.75 119.37 -120.39
CA ASN A 427 96.18 119.57 -120.23
C ASN A 427 96.59 119.58 -118.74
N ASP A 428 97.55 118.72 -118.38
CA ASP A 428 98.52 118.89 -117.27
C ASP A 428 99.89 118.27 -117.61
N SER A 429 100.19 118.11 -118.91
CA SER A 429 101.56 117.90 -119.43
C SER A 429 102.32 119.22 -119.67
N PHE A 430 101.64 120.36 -119.52
CA PHE A 430 102.16 121.66 -119.94
C PHE A 430 103.30 122.16 -119.05
N VAL A 431 103.31 121.88 -117.74
CA VAL A 431 104.38 122.37 -116.85
C VAL A 431 105.58 121.42 -116.78
N SER A 432 105.40 120.13 -117.07
CA SER A 432 106.52 119.16 -117.07
C SER A 432 107.55 119.42 -118.17
N LEU A 433 107.17 120.11 -119.27
CA LEU A 433 108.10 120.52 -120.31
C LEU A 433 108.34 122.03 -120.39
N TRP A 434 107.57 122.85 -119.66
CA TRP A 434 108.05 124.19 -119.32
C TRP A 434 109.21 124.16 -118.31
N ALA A 435 109.33 123.10 -117.50
CA ALA A 435 110.54 122.82 -116.72
C ALA A 435 111.70 122.30 -117.61
N GLU A 436 111.41 121.47 -118.63
CA GLU A 436 112.42 121.14 -119.66
C GLU A 436 112.83 122.37 -120.48
N PHE A 437 111.93 123.35 -120.65
CA PHE A 437 112.18 124.64 -121.30
C PHE A 437 113.15 125.56 -120.52
N LEU A 438 113.40 125.33 -119.24
CA LEU A 438 114.39 126.10 -118.47
C LEU A 438 115.67 125.31 -118.14
N GLU A 439 115.61 123.99 -118.03
CA GLU A 439 116.81 123.16 -117.80
C GLU A 439 117.63 122.96 -119.09
N ARG A 440 117.00 123.02 -120.26
CA ARG A 440 117.70 123.11 -121.56
C ARG A 440 118.09 124.54 -121.98
N GLY A 441 117.79 125.52 -121.14
CA GLY A 441 118.21 126.91 -121.29
C GLY A 441 119.49 127.28 -120.53
N SER A 442 120.04 126.46 -119.64
CA SER A 442 121.09 126.94 -118.72
C SER A 442 122.15 125.95 -118.20
N GLU A 443 122.11 124.64 -118.46
CA GLU A 443 123.26 123.76 -118.16
C GLU A 443 124.02 123.35 -119.43
N LYS A 444 124.99 124.22 -119.75
CA LYS A 444 126.19 124.08 -120.61
C LYS A 444 126.04 123.84 -122.11
#